data_AF-A0A971H191-F1
#
_entry.id   AF-A0A971H191-F1
#
_cell.length_a   1.000
_cell.length_b   1.000
_cell.length_c   1.000
_cell.angle_alpha   90.00
_cell.angle_beta   90.00
_cell.angle_gamma   90.00
#
_symmetry.space_group_name_H-M   'P 1'
#
loop_
_entity.id
_entity.type
_entity.pdbx_description
1 polymer ?
#
loop_
_entity_poly.entity_id
_entity_poly.type
_entity_poly.pdbx_seq_one_letter_code
_entity_poly.pdbx_strand_id
1 'polypeptide(L)'
;MGKKIVIVGGVAGGATALARLRRLDEYGEIILFERGKYVSFANCGLPYYVGNIIEDREALLVETAEEIMKKFNVDIRTESEVTKILREEKKVVVKDLNTNKSYEETYDYLILSTGSTPLKPPIPGIDAPNIFSVWNIPDADKIKNYVAEKQPKKAIVVGGGFIGLEMAENLHNLGLKVTLVEMLDQVMAPLDYEMAQIVHEHLVTKGVELHLKDGVKSFQYDDKDGRTKVTLQSGTEIEGDLVILSIGVRPNGELAKDAGLDVNEKGGIIVDKTLKTSDEYIYAIGDVIEVVDYVTGEKTMVPLAGPANKQGRIVSNNIAGKIKEYKGTQGTSIAKVFDLTVANTGVNEKTLNRLGKEYKKDYLVSIIQVNSSVGYYPGAMPMTIKLIYDLEGRILGSQIVGYKGVDKRIDVIASVIRLNGTVYDLTELELAYAPPYSSAKDPVNMIGFVAENQLEGLVDVVLCRELEELDRENTVILGVLSEEELQIGSIEGSINIPLEELKSRLDELDKEKLYITYCAVGLRGYIAARILMQHGFKVKNLAGGFNMYKKFHFKHDEIISSSDDIIEFNDSGVSKIQHKRTGEVYKLNACG
;
A
#
# COMPACT_ATOMS: atom_id res chain seq x y z
N MET A 1 28.52 -11.86 34.45
CA MET A 1 27.56 -10.84 34.94
C MET A 1 26.58 -10.61 33.80
N GLY A 2 25.27 -10.63 34.06
CA GLY A 2 24.27 -10.35 33.02
C GLY A 2 24.40 -8.91 32.53
N LYS A 3 24.10 -8.66 31.26
CA LYS A 3 24.09 -7.29 30.68
C LYS A 3 22.80 -6.57 31.10
N LYS A 4 22.88 -5.27 31.39
CA LYS A 4 21.71 -4.40 31.57
C LYS A 4 21.31 -3.76 30.25
N ILE A 5 20.10 -4.05 29.77
CA ILE A 5 19.60 -3.61 28.47
C ILE A 5 18.35 -2.78 28.68
N VAL A 6 18.40 -1.54 28.20
CA VAL A 6 17.27 -0.61 28.23
C VAL A 6 16.67 -0.50 26.84
N ILE A 7 15.34 -0.57 26.75
CA ILE A 7 14.56 -0.47 25.51
C ILE A 7 13.59 0.70 25.65
N VAL A 8 13.59 1.61 24.67
CA VAL A 8 12.67 2.76 24.61
C VAL A 8 11.62 2.51 23.52
N GLY A 9 10.37 2.32 23.92
CA GLY A 9 9.23 2.01 23.06
C GLY A 9 8.81 0.54 23.13
N GLY A 10 7.55 0.29 23.46
CA GLY A 10 7.01 -1.02 23.85
C GLY A 10 6.15 -1.74 22.83
N VAL A 11 6.18 -1.33 21.56
CA VAL A 11 5.30 -1.90 20.51
C VAL A 11 6.12 -2.81 19.58
N ALA A 12 5.98 -2.72 18.26
CA ALA A 12 6.48 -3.71 17.31
C ALA A 12 7.97 -4.08 17.46
N GLY A 13 8.85 -3.07 17.39
CA GLY A 13 10.30 -3.28 17.46
C GLY A 13 10.77 -3.67 18.86
N GLY A 14 10.47 -2.84 19.85
CA GLY A 14 10.92 -3.02 21.23
C GLY A 14 10.39 -4.28 21.92
N ALA A 15 9.10 -4.60 21.80
CA ALA A 15 8.55 -5.82 22.38
C ALA A 15 9.17 -7.08 21.75
N THR A 16 9.40 -7.07 20.43
CA THR A 16 10.10 -8.15 19.75
C THR A 16 11.54 -8.29 20.24
N ALA A 17 12.23 -7.17 20.41
CA ALA A 17 13.60 -7.14 20.90
C ALA A 17 13.69 -7.70 22.33
N LEU A 18 12.80 -7.25 23.22
CA LEU A 18 12.68 -7.73 24.60
C LEU A 18 12.48 -9.24 24.66
N ALA A 19 11.45 -9.74 23.97
CA ALA A 19 11.09 -11.15 24.02
C ALA A 19 12.24 -12.02 23.49
N ARG A 20 12.94 -11.57 22.44
CA ARG A 20 14.08 -12.30 21.89
C ARG A 20 15.31 -12.25 22.80
N LEU A 21 15.59 -11.11 23.44
CA LEU A 21 16.71 -10.95 24.37
C LEU A 21 16.60 -11.92 25.54
N ARG A 22 15.43 -12.02 26.18
CA ARG A 22 15.24 -13.00 27.27
C ARG A 22 15.52 -14.43 26.82
N ARG A 23 15.05 -14.83 25.63
CA ARG A 23 15.33 -16.17 25.08
C ARG A 23 16.81 -16.42 24.73
N LEU A 24 17.65 -15.39 24.75
CA LEU A 24 19.08 -15.47 24.48
C LEU A 24 19.93 -15.41 25.76
N ASP A 25 19.45 -14.73 26.79
CA ASP A 25 20.14 -14.56 28.07
C ASP A 25 19.12 -14.50 29.23
N GLU A 26 19.14 -15.51 30.10
CA GLU A 26 18.26 -15.61 31.26
C GLU A 26 18.71 -14.71 32.43
N TYR A 27 19.98 -14.28 32.43
CA TYR A 27 20.58 -13.51 33.53
C TYR A 27 20.70 -12.02 33.23
N GLY A 28 20.46 -11.60 31.98
CA GLY A 28 20.40 -10.20 31.60
C GLY A 28 19.25 -9.47 32.28
N GLU A 29 19.52 -8.24 32.71
CA GLU A 29 18.49 -7.31 33.21
C GLU A 29 17.92 -6.57 32.00
N ILE A 30 16.63 -6.72 31.73
CA ILE A 30 15.96 -6.11 30.57
C ILE A 30 14.87 -5.19 31.09
N ILE A 31 15.02 -3.90 30.81
CA ILE A 31 14.06 -2.86 31.18
C ILE A 31 13.48 -2.26 29.91
N LEU A 32 12.16 -2.15 29.84
CA LEU A 32 11.46 -1.49 28.75
C LEU A 32 10.64 -0.31 29.27
N PHE A 33 10.84 0.84 28.65
CA PHE A 33 10.07 2.05 28.91
C PHE A 33 9.05 2.30 27.80
N GLU A 34 7.80 2.50 28.19
CA GLU A 34 6.71 2.91 27.30
C GLU A 34 6.05 4.16 27.88
N ARG A 35 5.96 5.24 27.08
CA ARG A 35 5.33 6.48 27.53
C ARG A 35 3.81 6.34 27.62
N GLY A 36 3.23 5.48 26.81
CA GLY A 36 1.81 5.16 26.84
C GLY A 36 1.46 4.17 27.93
N LYS A 37 0.16 3.90 28.05
CA LYS A 37 -0.40 2.92 28.98
C LYS A 37 -0.25 1.48 28.51
N TYR A 38 -0.11 1.26 27.20
CA TYR A 38 -0.19 -0.05 26.57
C TYR A 38 1.11 -0.39 25.85
N VAL A 39 1.56 -1.62 26.01
CA VAL A 39 2.62 -2.26 25.23
C VAL A 39 2.00 -3.26 24.26
N SER A 40 2.74 -3.68 23.23
CA SER A 40 2.37 -4.77 22.32
C SER A 40 0.94 -4.69 21.76
N PHE A 41 0.44 -3.48 21.48
CA PHE A 41 -0.91 -3.33 20.92
C PHE A 41 -0.91 -3.33 19.38
N ALA A 42 -2.04 -3.73 18.80
CA ALA A 42 -2.22 -3.86 17.36
C ALA A 42 -2.55 -2.51 16.70
N ASN A 43 -1.53 -1.71 16.39
CA ASN A 43 -1.68 -0.42 15.66
C ASN A 43 -2.55 -0.57 14.38
N CYS A 44 -2.31 -1.64 13.62
CA CYS A 44 -3.02 -1.92 12.37
C CYS A 44 -4.50 -2.27 12.59
N GLY A 45 -4.91 -2.60 13.81
CA GLY A 45 -6.31 -2.88 14.17
C GLY A 45 -7.12 -1.62 14.48
N LEU A 46 -6.48 -0.45 14.65
CA LEU A 46 -7.14 0.76 15.15
C LEU A 46 -8.28 1.25 14.22
N PRO A 47 -8.10 1.37 12.89
CA PRO A 47 -9.21 1.76 12.01
C PRO A 47 -10.39 0.79 12.06
N TYR A 48 -10.10 -0.52 12.12
CA TYR A 48 -11.11 -1.57 12.20
C TYR A 48 -11.87 -1.58 13.53
N TYR A 49 -11.21 -1.18 14.62
CA TYR A 49 -11.87 -0.96 15.90
C TYR A 49 -12.79 0.27 15.87
N VAL A 50 -12.34 1.37 15.25
CA VAL A 50 -13.18 2.56 15.04
C VAL A 50 -14.43 2.19 14.23
N GLY A 51 -14.28 1.43 13.15
CA GLY A 51 -15.38 1.00 12.27
C GLY A 51 -16.27 -0.14 12.80
N ASN A 52 -16.06 -0.59 14.04
CA ASN A 52 -16.76 -1.75 14.64
C ASN A 52 -16.58 -3.09 13.89
N ILE A 53 -15.56 -3.22 13.04
CA ILE A 53 -15.18 -4.52 12.46
C ILE A 53 -14.49 -5.39 13.53
N ILE A 54 -13.63 -4.75 14.34
CA ILE A 54 -13.14 -5.32 15.60
C ILE A 54 -14.02 -4.72 16.70
N GLU A 55 -14.95 -5.51 17.21
CA GLU A 55 -15.89 -5.03 18.24
C GLU A 55 -15.22 -4.92 19.61
N ASP A 56 -14.44 -5.94 19.98
CA ASP A 56 -13.76 -6.01 21.27
C ASP A 56 -12.48 -5.17 21.27
N ARG A 57 -12.46 -4.15 22.14
CA ARG A 57 -11.31 -3.28 22.36
C ARG A 57 -10.10 -4.07 22.85
N GLU A 58 -10.32 -5.07 23.70
CA GLU A 58 -9.24 -5.82 24.34
C GLU A 58 -8.52 -6.73 23.34
N ALA A 59 -9.16 -7.08 22.21
CA ALA A 59 -8.49 -7.77 21.11
C ALA A 59 -7.35 -6.95 20.47
N LEU A 60 -7.29 -5.64 20.69
CA LEU A 60 -6.17 -4.80 20.28
C LEU A 60 -4.95 -4.94 21.20
N LEU A 61 -5.14 -5.44 22.43
CA LEU A 61 -4.07 -5.71 23.39
C LEU A 61 -3.56 -7.13 23.20
N VAL A 62 -2.54 -7.29 22.36
CA VAL A 62 -2.03 -8.63 21.99
C VAL A 62 -1.42 -9.34 23.20
N GLU A 63 -0.67 -8.61 24.04
CA GLU A 63 -0.20 -9.06 25.34
C GLU A 63 -0.14 -7.85 26.30
N THR A 64 -0.49 -8.04 27.57
CA THR A 64 -0.37 -7.00 28.60
C THR A 64 1.04 -6.93 29.17
N ALA A 65 1.41 -5.80 29.79
CA ALA A 65 2.71 -5.65 30.45
C ALA A 65 2.93 -6.72 31.54
N GLU A 66 1.91 -7.00 32.36
CA GLU A 66 1.98 -8.01 33.43
C GLU A 66 2.24 -9.42 32.88
N GLU A 67 1.55 -9.81 31.81
CA GLU A 67 1.74 -11.10 31.16
C GLU A 67 3.15 -11.23 30.58
N ILE A 68 3.64 -10.18 29.89
CA ILE A 68 5.00 -10.17 29.32
C ILE A 68 6.05 -10.25 30.44
N MET A 69 5.89 -9.47 31.51
CA MET A 69 6.80 -9.49 32.67
C MET A 69 6.84 -10.88 33.31
N LYS A 70 5.70 -11.52 33.53
CA LYS A 70 5.63 -12.87 34.11
C LYS A 70 6.23 -13.94 33.18
N LYS A 71 5.98 -13.83 31.87
CA LYS A 71 6.43 -14.79 30.86
C LYS A 71 7.93 -14.70 30.57
N PHE A 72 8.48 -13.49 30.59
CA PHE A 72 9.87 -13.24 30.21
C PHE A 72 10.74 -12.72 31.35
N ASN A 73 10.26 -12.64 32.59
CA ASN A 73 11.05 -12.15 33.73
C ASN A 73 11.78 -10.83 33.42
N VAL A 74 11.03 -9.81 32.98
CA VAL A 74 11.54 -8.50 32.58
C VAL A 74 10.90 -7.39 33.41
N ASP A 75 11.47 -6.18 33.35
CA ASP A 75 10.90 -4.98 33.94
C ASP A 75 10.27 -4.11 32.83
N ILE A 76 8.96 -3.90 32.88
CA ILE A 76 8.23 -3.04 31.94
C ILE A 76 7.60 -1.90 32.73
N ARG A 77 7.97 -0.67 32.34
CA ARG A 77 7.48 0.55 32.97
C ARG A 77 6.71 1.36 31.94
N THR A 78 5.38 1.23 31.99
CA THR A 78 4.43 2.04 31.22
C THR A 78 4.29 3.42 31.85
N GLU A 79 3.67 4.36 31.12
CA GLU A 79 3.52 5.76 31.55
C GLU A 79 4.86 6.36 32.03
N SER A 80 5.95 5.92 31.41
CA SER A 80 7.32 6.29 31.75
C SER A 80 8.02 6.75 30.47
N GLU A 81 8.30 8.04 30.40
CA GLU A 81 8.88 8.66 29.21
C GLU A 81 10.39 8.86 29.39
N VAL A 82 11.18 8.30 28.47
CA VAL A 82 12.61 8.62 28.39
C VAL A 82 12.76 9.99 27.74
N THR A 83 13.24 10.96 28.51
CA THR A 83 13.32 12.38 28.11
C THR A 83 14.71 12.81 27.69
N LYS A 84 15.76 12.07 28.10
CA LYS A 84 17.15 12.39 27.75
C LYS A 84 18.03 11.13 27.76
N ILE A 85 19.03 11.09 26.89
CA ILE A 85 20.13 10.11 26.94
C ILE A 85 21.40 10.83 27.37
N LEU A 86 22.04 10.33 28.43
CA LEU A 86 23.36 10.75 28.91
C LEU A 86 24.38 9.70 28.43
N ARG A 87 24.88 9.87 27.20
CA ARG A 87 25.69 8.85 26.50
C ARG A 87 27.00 8.52 27.21
N GLU A 88 27.77 9.54 27.58
CA GLU A 88 29.07 9.38 28.25
C GLU A 88 28.93 8.66 29.60
N GLU A 89 27.80 8.84 30.28
CA GLU A 89 27.50 8.20 31.55
C GLU A 89 26.78 6.85 31.40
N LYS A 90 26.39 6.48 30.17
CA LYS A 90 25.52 5.35 29.84
C LYS A 90 24.25 5.30 30.70
N LYS A 91 23.52 6.41 30.73
CA LYS A 91 22.23 6.53 31.42
C LYS A 91 21.15 7.12 30.55
N VAL A 92 19.90 6.87 30.92
CA VAL A 92 18.72 7.59 30.43
C VAL A 92 18.03 8.32 31.58
N VAL A 93 17.45 9.48 31.30
CA VAL A 93 16.58 10.19 32.25
C VAL A 93 15.14 9.83 31.93
N VAL A 94 14.46 9.24 32.90
CA VAL A 94 13.08 8.76 32.79
C VAL A 94 12.18 9.65 33.61
N LYS A 95 11.09 10.13 33.01
CA LYS A 95 10.01 10.82 33.69
C LYS A 95 8.84 9.86 33.88
N ASP A 96 8.50 9.58 35.13
CA ASP A 96 7.25 8.92 35.49
C ASP A 96 6.10 9.92 35.28
N LEU A 97 5.18 9.61 34.37
CA LEU A 97 4.08 10.50 34.01
C LEU A 97 2.96 10.52 35.06
N ASN A 98 2.88 9.50 35.92
CA ASN A 98 1.94 9.45 37.04
C ASN A 98 2.39 10.37 38.18
N THR A 99 3.69 10.38 38.50
CA THR A 99 4.22 11.18 39.63
C THR A 99 4.90 12.49 39.21
N ASN A 100 5.14 12.70 37.91
CA ASN A 100 5.96 13.77 37.34
C ASN A 100 7.41 13.83 37.86
N LYS A 101 7.88 12.78 38.55
CA LYS A 101 9.27 12.71 39.04
C LYS A 101 10.18 12.17 37.93
N SER A 102 11.39 12.69 37.89
CA SER A 102 12.45 12.19 37.00
C SER A 102 13.51 11.44 37.78
N TYR A 103 14.06 10.38 37.18
CA TYR A 103 15.17 9.61 37.73
C TYR A 103 16.09 9.13 36.61
N GLU A 104 17.28 8.64 36.98
CA GLU A 104 18.26 8.10 36.04
C GLU A 104 18.24 6.58 36.06
N GLU A 105 18.38 5.96 34.89
CA GLU A 105 18.52 4.51 34.72
C GLU A 105 19.76 4.20 33.87
N THR A 106 20.66 3.35 34.37
CA THR A 106 21.90 2.97 33.68
C THR A 106 21.66 1.89 32.63
N TYR A 107 22.53 1.77 31.63
CA TYR A 107 22.50 0.67 30.66
C TYR A 107 23.91 0.21 30.24
N ASP A 108 24.04 -1.07 29.89
CA ASP A 108 25.16 -1.54 29.07
C ASP A 108 24.87 -1.38 27.58
N TYR A 109 23.60 -1.58 27.20
CA TYR A 109 23.08 -1.39 25.84
C TYR A 109 21.72 -0.69 25.86
N LEU A 110 21.51 0.21 24.90
CA LEU A 110 20.26 0.94 24.70
C LEU A 110 19.67 0.59 23.33
N ILE A 111 18.36 0.33 23.27
CA ILE A 111 17.62 0.13 22.02
C ILE A 111 16.56 1.23 21.89
N LEU A 112 16.67 2.05 20.85
CA LEU A 112 15.70 3.08 20.51
C LEU A 112 14.69 2.53 19.50
N SER A 113 13.44 2.37 19.93
CA SER A 113 12.30 1.91 19.12
C SER A 113 11.13 2.89 19.27
N THR A 114 11.41 4.18 19.24
CA THR A 114 10.46 5.28 19.53
C THR A 114 9.39 5.49 18.45
N GLY A 115 9.52 4.81 17.30
CA GLY A 115 8.55 4.84 16.21
C GLY A 115 8.44 6.22 15.54
N SER A 116 7.25 6.55 15.07
CA SER A 116 6.90 7.83 14.46
C SER A 116 5.66 8.44 15.10
N THR A 117 5.32 9.67 14.73
CA THR A 117 4.11 10.39 15.15
C THR A 117 3.38 10.94 13.92
N PRO A 118 2.03 10.99 13.89
CA PRO A 118 1.28 11.60 12.81
C PRO A 118 1.72 13.04 12.54
N LEU A 119 1.84 13.41 11.27
CA LEU A 119 2.23 14.74 10.87
C LEU A 119 1.07 15.72 11.10
N LYS A 120 1.35 16.83 11.80
CA LYS A 120 0.46 17.98 11.92
C LYS A 120 1.15 19.23 11.35
N PRO A 121 0.99 19.54 10.06
CA PRO A 121 1.50 20.77 9.48
C PRO A 121 0.77 21.98 10.07
N PRO A 122 1.38 23.18 10.04
CA PRO A 122 0.81 24.39 10.63
C PRO A 122 -0.32 24.98 9.76
N ILE A 123 -1.36 24.20 9.51
CA ILE A 123 -2.56 24.64 8.79
C ILE A 123 -3.46 25.40 9.79
N PRO A 124 -3.94 26.62 9.46
CA PRO A 124 -4.84 27.36 10.33
C PRO A 124 -6.07 26.52 10.73
N GLY A 125 -6.37 26.45 12.03
CA GLY A 125 -7.53 25.75 12.59
C GLY A 125 -7.40 24.22 12.72
N ILE A 126 -6.23 23.64 12.44
CA ILE A 126 -6.01 22.17 12.47
C ILE A 126 -6.27 21.50 13.84
N ASP A 127 -6.26 22.28 14.92
CA ASP A 127 -6.50 21.79 16.29
C ASP A 127 -7.97 21.91 16.74
N ALA A 128 -8.91 22.07 15.80
CA ALA A 128 -10.33 22.05 16.10
C ALA A 128 -10.76 20.72 16.78
N PRO A 129 -11.75 20.76 17.67
CA PRO A 129 -12.05 19.65 18.59
C PRO A 129 -12.60 18.39 17.92
N ASN A 130 -13.07 18.49 16.67
CA ASN A 130 -13.57 17.37 15.88
C ASN A 130 -12.55 16.87 14.82
N ILE A 131 -11.29 17.33 14.92
CA ILE A 131 -10.19 16.89 14.07
C ILE A 131 -9.31 15.91 14.84
N PHE A 132 -9.15 14.71 14.28
CA PHE A 132 -8.41 13.62 14.93
C PHE A 132 -7.33 13.05 14.01
N SER A 133 -6.30 12.48 14.62
CA SER A 133 -5.39 11.52 14.00
C SER A 133 -5.56 10.19 14.70
N VAL A 134 -5.24 9.08 14.04
CA VAL A 134 -5.25 7.74 14.66
C VAL A 134 -3.85 7.16 14.63
N TRP A 135 -3.31 6.85 15.81
CA TRP A 135 -1.96 6.29 15.94
C TRP A 135 -1.80 5.31 17.09
N ASN A 136 -2.51 5.55 18.20
CA ASN A 136 -2.52 4.68 19.38
C ASN A 136 -3.96 4.37 19.83
N ILE A 137 -4.08 3.49 20.83
CA ILE A 137 -5.38 3.13 21.41
C ILE A 137 -6.15 4.35 21.93
N PRO A 138 -5.59 5.24 22.76
CA PRO A 138 -6.29 6.45 23.18
C PRO A 138 -6.84 7.31 22.03
N ASP A 139 -6.13 7.39 20.90
CA ASP A 139 -6.63 8.12 19.72
C ASP A 139 -7.86 7.43 19.11
N ALA A 140 -7.82 6.10 18.97
CA ALA A 140 -8.96 5.33 18.47
C ALA A 140 -10.16 5.40 19.42
N ASP A 141 -9.91 5.31 20.75
CA ASP A 141 -10.94 5.48 21.78
C ASP A 141 -11.61 6.86 21.66
N LYS A 142 -10.84 7.94 21.47
CA LYS A 142 -11.38 9.30 21.28
C LYS A 142 -12.28 9.38 20.06
N ILE A 143 -11.86 8.83 18.92
CA ILE A 143 -12.65 8.84 17.69
C ILE A 143 -13.94 8.04 17.89
N LYS A 144 -13.84 6.83 18.46
CA LYS A 144 -14.99 5.96 18.69
C LYS A 144 -16.01 6.58 19.65
N ASN A 145 -15.53 7.17 20.75
CA ASN A 145 -16.39 7.90 21.70
C ASN A 145 -17.04 9.12 21.05
N TYR A 146 -16.30 9.89 20.25
CA TYR A 146 -16.86 11.03 19.50
C TYR A 146 -17.96 10.58 18.55
N VAL A 147 -17.75 9.49 17.81
CA VAL A 147 -18.77 8.92 16.91
C VAL A 147 -20.02 8.48 17.69
N ALA A 148 -19.84 7.81 18.83
CA ALA A 148 -20.95 7.35 19.66
C ALA A 148 -21.75 8.51 20.29
N GLU A 149 -21.07 9.53 20.79
CA GLU A 149 -21.68 10.67 21.50
C GLU A 149 -22.29 11.70 20.55
N LYS A 150 -21.58 12.05 19.47
CA LYS A 150 -21.97 13.14 18.55
C LYS A 150 -22.75 12.65 17.34
N GLN A 151 -22.71 11.36 17.05
CA GLN A 151 -23.40 10.74 15.90
C GLN A 151 -23.18 11.49 14.58
N PRO A 152 -21.92 11.76 14.20
CA PRO A 152 -21.60 12.48 12.97
C PRO A 152 -22.24 11.82 11.74
N LYS A 153 -22.59 12.63 10.74
CA LYS A 153 -23.18 12.18 9.47
C LYS A 153 -22.24 12.35 8.29
N LYS A 154 -21.30 13.30 8.37
CA LYS A 154 -20.29 13.57 7.35
C LYS A 154 -18.90 13.49 7.95
N ALA A 155 -18.03 12.70 7.33
CA ALA A 155 -16.61 12.64 7.65
C ALA A 155 -15.77 13.15 6.50
N ILE A 156 -14.73 13.92 6.82
CA ILE A 156 -13.68 14.31 5.88
C ILE A 156 -12.40 13.57 6.27
N VAL A 157 -11.81 12.85 5.32
CA VAL A 157 -10.51 12.20 5.49
C VAL A 157 -9.48 12.94 4.66
N VAL A 158 -8.45 13.47 5.31
CA VAL A 158 -7.36 14.21 4.67
C VAL A 158 -6.13 13.30 4.54
N GLY A 159 -5.75 12.99 3.31
CA GLY A 159 -4.66 12.08 2.95
C GLY A 159 -5.19 10.70 2.52
N GLY A 160 -4.85 10.30 1.30
CA GLY A 160 -5.23 9.04 0.64
C GLY A 160 -4.19 7.93 0.74
N GLY A 161 -3.39 7.91 1.81
CA GLY A 161 -2.50 6.79 2.16
C GLY A 161 -3.25 5.60 2.76
N PHE A 162 -2.53 4.54 3.15
CA PHE A 162 -3.11 3.31 3.75
C PHE A 162 -4.12 3.61 4.87
N ILE A 163 -3.68 4.33 5.91
CA ILE A 163 -4.52 4.67 7.08
C ILE A 163 -5.73 5.51 6.66
N GLY A 164 -5.56 6.43 5.70
CA GLY A 164 -6.65 7.26 5.20
C GLY A 164 -7.73 6.45 4.50
N LEU A 165 -7.34 5.52 3.62
CA LEU A 165 -8.29 4.62 2.96
C LEU A 165 -8.97 3.66 3.95
N GLU A 166 -8.23 3.12 4.92
CA GLU A 166 -8.80 2.28 5.98
C GLU A 166 -9.82 3.06 6.82
N MET A 167 -9.51 4.30 7.18
CA MET A 167 -10.45 5.16 7.91
C MET A 167 -11.66 5.55 7.06
N ALA A 168 -11.47 5.85 5.76
CA ALA A 168 -12.57 6.14 4.85
C ALA A 168 -13.53 4.95 4.74
N GLU A 169 -13.01 3.74 4.58
CA GLU A 169 -13.82 2.51 4.57
C GLU A 169 -14.56 2.31 5.90
N ASN A 170 -13.86 2.40 7.03
CA ASN A 170 -14.45 2.13 8.33
C ASN A 170 -15.50 3.17 8.74
N LEU A 171 -15.32 4.43 8.38
CA LEU A 171 -16.33 5.48 8.60
C LEU A 171 -17.53 5.31 7.66
N HIS A 172 -17.30 4.90 6.42
CA HIS A 172 -18.38 4.55 5.50
C HIS A 172 -19.21 3.38 6.03
N ASN A 173 -18.58 2.32 6.56
CA ASN A 173 -19.27 1.17 7.15
C ASN A 173 -20.14 1.54 8.36
N LEU A 174 -19.81 2.63 9.06
CA LEU A 174 -20.63 3.21 10.12
C LEU A 174 -21.82 4.05 9.59
N GLY A 175 -21.97 4.17 8.27
CA GLY A 175 -23.05 4.88 7.60
C GLY A 175 -22.80 6.38 7.39
N LEU A 176 -21.55 6.86 7.57
CA LEU A 176 -21.21 8.25 7.30
C LEU A 176 -21.03 8.49 5.80
N LYS A 177 -21.40 9.69 5.35
CA LYS A 177 -20.94 10.19 4.05
C LYS A 177 -19.49 10.61 4.16
N VAL A 178 -18.63 10.06 3.31
CA VAL A 178 -17.18 10.27 3.39
C VAL A 178 -16.71 11.08 2.19
N THR A 179 -15.99 12.16 2.48
CA THR A 179 -15.22 12.93 1.49
C THR A 179 -13.73 12.71 1.76
N LEU A 180 -12.99 12.23 0.77
CA LEU A 180 -11.54 12.05 0.84
C LEU A 180 -10.83 13.16 0.06
N VAL A 181 -9.88 13.82 0.72
CA VAL A 181 -9.08 14.91 0.14
C VAL A 181 -7.63 14.46 0.07
N GLU A 182 -7.03 14.51 -1.11
CA GLU A 182 -5.64 14.17 -1.37
C GLU A 182 -4.98 15.23 -2.25
N MET A 183 -3.80 15.66 -1.83
CA MET A 183 -3.02 16.69 -2.52
C MET A 183 -2.39 16.16 -3.81
N LEU A 184 -2.04 14.87 -3.85
CA LEU A 184 -1.57 14.20 -5.04
C LEU A 184 -2.72 13.96 -6.03
N ASP A 185 -2.34 13.65 -7.27
CA ASP A 185 -3.28 13.23 -8.30
C ASP A 185 -3.82 11.81 -8.12
N GLN A 186 -3.40 11.12 -7.07
CA GLN A 186 -3.83 9.77 -6.77
C GLN A 186 -3.81 9.43 -5.29
N VAL A 187 -4.61 8.43 -4.92
CA VAL A 187 -4.49 7.74 -3.63
C VAL A 187 -3.38 6.69 -3.73
N MET A 188 -3.01 6.13 -2.58
CA MET A 188 -2.06 5.02 -2.46
C MET A 188 -0.76 5.28 -3.23
N ALA A 189 0.01 6.27 -2.78
CA ALA A 189 1.26 6.71 -3.42
C ALA A 189 2.25 5.59 -3.85
N PRO A 190 2.34 4.44 -3.16
CA PRO A 190 3.16 3.32 -3.63
C PRO A 190 2.75 2.72 -4.99
N LEU A 191 1.48 2.85 -5.39
CA LEU A 191 1.03 2.48 -6.73
C LEU A 191 1.44 3.53 -7.77
N ASP A 192 1.59 3.14 -9.03
CA ASP A 192 1.59 4.09 -10.14
C ASP A 192 0.17 4.50 -10.53
N TYR A 193 0.05 5.61 -11.25
CA TYR A 193 -1.20 6.31 -11.47
C TYR A 193 -2.28 5.42 -12.10
N GLU A 194 -1.93 4.64 -13.13
CA GLU A 194 -2.90 3.77 -13.81
C GLU A 194 -3.43 2.64 -12.92
N MET A 195 -2.65 2.18 -11.94
CA MET A 195 -3.10 1.21 -10.95
C MET A 195 -3.98 1.87 -9.89
N ALA A 196 -3.69 3.11 -9.52
CA ALA A 196 -4.50 3.88 -8.58
C ALA A 196 -5.88 4.27 -9.15
N GLN A 197 -6.01 4.44 -10.47
CA GLN A 197 -7.31 4.67 -11.11
C GLN A 197 -8.33 3.56 -10.84
N ILE A 198 -7.86 2.30 -10.72
CA ILE A 198 -8.72 1.17 -10.35
C ILE A 198 -9.30 1.37 -8.94
N VAL A 199 -8.48 1.92 -8.04
CA VAL A 199 -8.88 2.24 -6.66
C VAL A 199 -9.83 3.44 -6.65
N HIS A 200 -9.55 4.48 -7.44
CA HIS A 200 -10.39 5.67 -7.54
C HIS A 200 -11.81 5.36 -7.97
N GLU A 201 -11.98 4.60 -9.06
CA GLU A 201 -13.32 4.21 -9.51
C GLU A 201 -14.04 3.39 -8.43
N HIS A 202 -13.32 2.51 -7.73
CA HIS A 202 -13.93 1.72 -6.66
C HIS A 202 -14.38 2.58 -5.48
N LEU A 203 -13.61 3.59 -5.09
CA LEU A 203 -14.02 4.56 -4.06
C LEU A 203 -15.29 5.31 -4.49
N VAL A 204 -15.33 5.79 -5.73
CA VAL A 204 -16.49 6.52 -6.28
C VAL A 204 -17.72 5.63 -6.38
N THR A 205 -17.59 4.36 -6.81
CA THR A 205 -18.73 3.43 -6.86
C THR A 205 -19.25 3.04 -5.47
N LYS A 206 -18.43 3.20 -4.42
CA LYS A 206 -18.84 3.10 -3.02
C LYS A 206 -19.44 4.39 -2.46
N GLY A 207 -19.56 5.44 -3.26
CA GLY A 207 -20.14 6.72 -2.85
C GLY A 207 -19.21 7.58 -1.99
N VAL A 208 -17.89 7.32 -2.03
CA VAL A 208 -16.89 8.23 -1.46
C VAL A 208 -16.67 9.38 -2.42
N GLU A 209 -16.85 10.61 -1.94
CA GLU A 209 -16.52 11.81 -2.70
C GLU A 209 -15.00 11.99 -2.67
N LEU A 210 -14.37 12.16 -3.84
CA LEU A 210 -12.91 12.15 -3.97
C LEU A 210 -12.40 13.46 -4.56
N HIS A 211 -11.61 14.19 -3.78
CA HIS A 211 -10.91 15.42 -4.20
C HIS A 211 -9.42 15.11 -4.32
N LEU A 212 -8.93 15.03 -5.56
CA LEU A 212 -7.52 14.81 -5.89
C LEU A 212 -6.89 16.09 -6.43
N LYS A 213 -5.56 16.18 -6.42
CA LYS A 213 -4.80 17.38 -6.81
C LYS A 213 -5.17 18.62 -6.00
N ASP A 214 -5.73 18.44 -4.80
CA ASP A 214 -6.22 19.55 -4.00
C ASP A 214 -5.94 19.31 -2.51
N GLY A 215 -5.09 20.16 -1.93
CA GLY A 215 -4.70 20.07 -0.53
C GLY A 215 -5.58 20.94 0.37
N VAL A 216 -5.59 20.67 1.67
CA VAL A 216 -6.27 21.55 2.62
C VAL A 216 -5.49 22.85 2.82
N LYS A 217 -6.20 23.98 2.73
CA LYS A 217 -5.67 25.33 2.98
C LYS A 217 -5.94 25.80 4.41
N SER A 218 -7.14 25.56 4.94
CA SER A 218 -7.52 25.97 6.30
C SER A 218 -8.72 25.20 6.82
N PHE A 219 -8.83 25.15 8.14
CA PHE A 219 -10.00 24.66 8.87
C PHE A 219 -10.66 25.80 9.63
N GLN A 220 -11.99 25.83 9.64
CA GLN A 220 -12.78 26.77 10.42
C GLN A 220 -13.87 26.01 11.16
N TYR A 221 -13.73 25.92 12.49
CA TYR A 221 -14.71 25.28 13.36
C TYR A 221 -15.85 26.26 13.71
N ASP A 222 -17.08 25.79 13.63
CA ASP A 222 -18.26 26.52 14.09
C ASP A 222 -18.75 25.93 15.42
N ASP A 223 -18.63 26.71 16.51
CA ASP A 223 -19.07 26.31 17.84
C ASP A 223 -20.59 26.09 17.96
N LYS A 224 -21.41 26.69 17.08
CA LYS A 224 -22.87 26.57 17.12
C LYS A 224 -23.34 25.26 16.52
N ASP A 225 -22.78 24.90 15.37
CA ASP A 225 -23.19 23.73 14.60
C ASP A 225 -22.30 22.50 14.87
N GLY A 226 -21.15 22.69 15.54
CA GLY A 226 -20.19 21.63 15.86
C GLY A 226 -19.46 21.07 14.64
N ARG A 227 -19.45 21.81 13.53
CA ARG A 227 -18.90 21.38 12.24
C ARG A 227 -17.61 22.11 11.93
N THR A 228 -16.77 21.44 11.14
CA THR A 228 -15.57 22.07 10.57
C THR A 228 -15.78 22.27 9.08
N LYS A 229 -15.68 23.53 8.67
CA LYS A 229 -15.53 23.92 7.27
C LYS A 229 -14.06 23.80 6.89
N VAL A 230 -13.79 23.06 5.82
CA VAL A 230 -12.45 22.85 5.25
C VAL A 230 -12.38 23.57 3.92
N THR A 231 -11.48 24.54 3.82
CA THR A 231 -11.19 25.23 2.56
C THR A 231 -10.00 24.54 1.91
N LEU A 232 -10.15 24.14 0.66
CA LEU A 232 -9.09 23.53 -0.14
C LEU A 232 -8.25 24.60 -0.86
N GLN A 233 -7.13 24.19 -1.45
CA GLN A 233 -6.23 25.11 -2.17
C GLN A 233 -6.89 25.69 -3.42
N SER A 234 -7.76 24.92 -4.08
CA SER A 234 -8.59 25.39 -5.21
C SER A 234 -9.58 26.49 -4.83
N GLY A 235 -9.87 26.67 -3.53
CA GLY A 235 -10.97 27.51 -3.04
C GLY A 235 -12.28 26.76 -2.85
N THR A 236 -12.34 25.47 -3.20
CA THR A 236 -13.47 24.60 -2.85
C THR A 236 -13.65 24.52 -1.34
N GLU A 237 -14.90 24.53 -0.89
CA GLU A 237 -15.25 24.46 0.52
C GLU A 237 -16.12 23.24 0.79
N ILE A 238 -15.70 22.42 1.74
CA ILE A 238 -16.41 21.21 2.19
C ILE A 238 -16.65 21.29 3.70
N GLU A 239 -17.71 20.65 4.18
CA GLU A 239 -18.08 20.68 5.60
C GLU A 239 -18.26 19.27 6.16
N GLY A 240 -17.67 19.02 7.33
CA GLY A 240 -17.71 17.74 8.01
C GLY A 240 -18.01 17.87 9.50
N ASP A 241 -18.68 16.87 10.05
CA ASP A 241 -18.93 16.74 11.50
C ASP A 241 -17.72 16.11 12.21
N LEU A 242 -16.89 15.37 11.46
CA LEU A 242 -15.69 14.66 11.88
C LEU A 242 -14.60 14.83 10.81
N VAL A 243 -13.37 15.13 11.20
CA VAL A 243 -12.22 15.18 10.30
C VAL A 243 -11.13 14.23 10.77
N ILE A 244 -10.60 13.40 9.87
CA ILE A 244 -9.45 12.53 10.12
C ILE A 244 -8.24 13.02 9.34
N LEU A 245 -7.14 13.27 10.03
CA LEU A 245 -5.85 13.61 9.43
C LEU A 245 -4.99 12.35 9.29
N SER A 246 -4.69 11.99 8.04
CA SER A 246 -3.85 10.85 7.64
C SER A 246 -2.83 11.27 6.56
N ILE A 247 -2.08 12.33 6.84
CA ILE A 247 -1.15 12.99 5.90
C ILE A 247 0.31 12.57 6.08
N GLY A 248 0.53 11.36 6.59
CA GLY A 248 1.85 10.78 6.85
C GLY A 248 2.35 10.97 8.27
N VAL A 249 3.59 10.56 8.50
CA VAL A 249 4.21 10.45 9.83
C VAL A 249 5.62 11.00 9.82
N ARG A 250 6.11 11.43 10.99
CA ARG A 250 7.49 11.87 11.21
C ARG A 250 8.18 10.94 12.22
N PRO A 251 9.42 10.48 11.96
CA PRO A 251 10.17 9.66 12.93
C PRO A 251 10.42 10.43 14.23
N ASN A 252 10.32 9.72 15.37
CA ASN A 252 10.54 10.26 16.71
C ASN A 252 12.02 10.19 17.11
N GLY A 253 12.90 10.82 16.31
CA GLY A 253 14.35 10.79 16.48
C GLY A 253 14.92 11.90 17.35
N GLU A 254 14.07 12.74 17.97
CA GLU A 254 14.50 13.89 18.77
C GLU A 254 15.43 13.48 19.93
N LEU A 255 15.11 12.37 20.62
CA LEU A 255 15.94 11.83 21.71
C LEU A 255 17.36 11.49 21.25
N ALA A 256 17.51 10.94 20.04
CA ALA A 256 18.80 10.58 19.47
C ALA A 256 19.57 11.82 19.04
N LYS A 257 18.90 12.77 18.39
CA LYS A 257 19.47 14.05 17.96
C LYS A 257 20.01 14.85 19.15
N ASP A 258 19.22 14.98 20.22
CA ASP A 258 19.61 15.71 21.43
C ASP A 258 20.77 15.04 22.18
N ALA A 259 20.94 13.73 21.99
CA ALA A 259 22.08 12.96 22.46
C ALA A 259 23.31 13.04 21.53
N GLY A 260 23.25 13.79 20.43
CA GLY A 260 24.34 13.90 19.45
C GLY A 260 24.58 12.62 18.64
N LEU A 261 23.56 11.78 18.45
CA LEU A 261 23.59 10.68 17.49
C LEU A 261 23.26 11.18 16.08
N ASP A 262 23.74 10.47 15.07
CA ASP A 262 23.52 10.83 13.67
C ASP A 262 22.05 10.62 13.30
N VAL A 263 21.43 11.67 12.76
CA VAL A 263 20.06 11.66 12.24
C VAL A 263 20.05 12.30 10.85
N ASN A 264 19.19 11.80 9.96
CA ASN A 264 19.00 12.40 8.65
C ASN A 264 18.13 13.68 8.73
N GLU A 265 17.96 14.36 7.61
CA GLU A 265 17.21 15.62 7.52
C GLU A 265 15.74 15.49 7.97
N LYS A 266 15.16 14.30 7.87
CA LYS A 266 13.78 14.00 8.28
C LYS A 266 13.67 13.62 9.77
N GLY A 267 14.80 13.59 10.49
CA GLY A 267 14.86 13.17 11.89
C GLY A 267 14.92 11.65 12.07
N GLY A 268 15.16 10.88 11.01
CA GLY A 268 15.37 9.43 11.10
C GLY A 268 16.77 9.11 11.62
N ILE A 269 16.88 8.19 12.58
CA ILE A 269 18.18 7.78 13.14
C ILE A 269 18.97 6.99 12.10
N ILE A 270 20.20 7.41 11.85
CA ILE A 270 21.10 6.72 10.93
C ILE A 270 21.72 5.53 11.66
N VAL A 271 21.65 4.35 11.04
CA VAL A 271 22.20 3.12 11.57
C VAL A 271 23.05 2.38 10.55
N ASP A 272 23.97 1.56 11.02
CA ASP A 272 24.72 0.64 10.17
C ASP A 272 23.90 -0.62 9.79
N LYS A 273 24.50 -1.53 9.02
CA LYS A 273 23.84 -2.80 8.62
C LYS A 273 23.51 -3.70 9.81
N THR A 274 24.14 -3.51 10.96
CA THR A 274 23.88 -4.25 12.20
C THR A 274 22.89 -3.52 13.12
N LEU A 275 22.32 -2.41 12.65
CA LEU A 275 21.34 -1.56 13.34
C LEU A 275 21.92 -0.78 14.53
N LYS A 276 23.25 -0.62 14.59
CA LYS A 276 23.93 0.28 15.55
C LYS A 276 23.83 1.73 15.07
N THR A 277 23.68 2.66 16.00
CA THR A 277 23.78 4.10 15.71
C THR A 277 25.25 4.52 15.61
N SER A 278 25.55 5.83 15.62
CA SER A 278 26.92 6.33 15.74
C SER A 278 27.58 6.06 17.11
N ASP A 279 26.87 5.41 18.05
CA ASP A 279 27.39 4.91 19.32
C ASP A 279 27.38 3.37 19.35
N GLU A 280 28.49 2.75 19.77
CA GLU A 280 28.63 1.29 19.76
C GLU A 280 27.63 0.57 20.70
N TYR A 281 27.14 1.26 21.73
CA TYR A 281 26.26 0.70 22.74
C TYR A 281 24.78 1.06 22.53
N ILE A 282 24.46 1.82 21.48
CA ILE A 282 23.10 2.24 21.17
C ILE A 282 22.68 1.68 19.81
N TYR A 283 21.54 1.00 19.80
CA TYR A 283 20.89 0.49 18.60
C TYR A 283 19.60 1.28 18.35
N ALA A 284 19.14 1.33 17.10
CA ALA A 284 17.84 1.89 16.77
C ALA A 284 17.10 1.01 15.75
N ILE A 285 15.78 0.91 15.88
CA ILE A 285 14.92 0.03 15.06
C ILE A 285 13.52 0.62 14.88
N GLY A 286 12.79 0.10 13.89
CA GLY A 286 11.40 0.47 13.59
C GLY A 286 11.30 1.76 12.79
N ASP A 287 10.14 2.40 12.86
CA ASP A 287 9.80 3.56 12.02
C ASP A 287 10.70 4.78 12.23
N VAL A 288 11.49 4.80 13.31
CA VAL A 288 12.42 5.89 13.63
C VAL A 288 13.72 5.85 12.80
N ILE A 289 14.08 4.73 12.17
CA ILE A 289 15.38 4.60 11.50
C ILE A 289 15.32 4.84 9.99
N GLU A 290 16.43 5.37 9.46
CA GLU A 290 16.75 5.29 8.03
C GLU A 290 17.07 3.84 7.66
N VAL A 291 16.50 3.36 6.56
CA VAL A 291 16.76 2.03 6.00
C VAL A 291 17.27 2.15 4.57
N VAL A 292 17.92 1.09 4.09
CA VAL A 292 18.29 0.96 2.69
C VAL A 292 17.17 0.24 1.95
N ASP A 293 16.69 0.81 0.85
CA ASP A 293 15.77 0.16 -0.06
C ASP A 293 16.45 -1.05 -0.71
N TYR A 294 15.78 -2.20 -0.69
CA TYR A 294 16.37 -3.46 -1.12
C TYR A 294 16.70 -3.49 -2.62
N VAL A 295 15.90 -2.82 -3.44
CA VAL A 295 16.00 -2.90 -4.90
C VAL A 295 17.03 -1.90 -5.42
N THR A 296 16.90 -0.65 -4.97
CA THR A 296 17.69 0.49 -5.46
C THR A 296 18.99 0.70 -4.68
N GLY A 297 19.07 0.24 -3.43
CA GLY A 297 20.20 0.54 -2.55
C GLY A 297 20.19 1.95 -1.97
N GLU A 298 19.16 2.74 -2.27
CA GLU A 298 19.02 4.12 -1.79
C GLU A 298 18.56 4.17 -0.33
N LYS A 299 18.93 5.26 0.34
CA LYS A 299 18.47 5.56 1.70
C LYS A 299 17.01 6.02 1.68
N THR A 300 16.19 5.46 2.55
CA THR A 300 14.76 5.76 2.63
C THR A 300 14.21 5.54 4.04
N MET A 301 12.92 5.81 4.21
CA MET A 301 12.15 5.56 5.43
C MET A 301 10.92 4.73 5.06
N VAL A 302 10.73 3.58 5.69
CA VAL A 302 9.60 2.68 5.41
C VAL A 302 8.94 2.25 6.73
N PRO A 303 7.95 3.01 7.23
CA PRO A 303 7.30 2.76 8.51
C PRO A 303 6.30 1.60 8.39
N LEU A 304 6.79 0.36 8.54
CA LEU A 304 5.99 -0.86 8.43
C LEU A 304 6.32 -1.83 9.56
N ALA A 305 5.29 -2.48 10.09
CA ALA A 305 5.40 -3.39 11.23
C ALA A 305 6.31 -4.61 10.94
N GLY A 306 6.25 -5.16 9.73
CA GLY A 306 7.08 -6.30 9.34
C GLY A 306 8.59 -6.04 9.47
N PRO A 307 9.12 -4.97 8.82
CA PRO A 307 10.46 -4.46 9.07
C PRO A 307 10.81 -4.25 10.53
N ALA A 308 9.97 -3.55 11.31
CA ALA A 308 10.23 -3.27 12.72
C ALA A 308 10.43 -4.54 13.56
N ASN A 309 9.56 -5.54 13.39
CA ASN A 309 9.69 -6.84 14.08
C ASN A 309 10.98 -7.59 13.67
N LYS A 310 11.32 -7.60 12.37
CA LYS A 310 12.55 -8.23 11.87
C LYS A 310 13.80 -7.56 12.45
N GLN A 311 13.81 -6.23 12.51
CA GLN A 311 14.89 -5.43 13.06
C GLN A 311 15.07 -5.68 14.57
N GLY A 312 13.97 -5.69 15.34
CA GLY A 312 14.01 -6.02 16.78
C GLY A 312 14.63 -7.38 17.05
N ARG A 313 14.26 -8.40 16.26
CA ARG A 313 14.87 -9.74 16.35
C ARG A 313 16.38 -9.72 16.04
N ILE A 314 16.82 -8.91 15.08
CA ILE A 314 18.23 -8.81 14.67
C ILE A 314 19.06 -8.15 15.77
N VAL A 315 18.63 -6.99 16.28
CA VAL A 315 19.35 -6.28 17.36
C VAL A 315 19.54 -7.16 18.58
N SER A 316 18.54 -7.93 19.00
CA SER A 316 18.70 -8.86 20.12
C SER A 316 19.79 -9.90 19.87
N ASN A 317 19.92 -10.42 18.64
CA ASN A 317 21.00 -11.35 18.31
C ASN A 317 22.36 -10.63 18.34
N ASN A 318 22.42 -9.39 17.85
CA ASN A 318 23.65 -8.60 17.79
C ASN A 318 24.18 -8.29 19.20
N ILE A 319 23.30 -7.87 20.12
CA ILE A 319 23.64 -7.65 21.55
C ILE A 319 24.13 -8.95 22.22
N ALA A 320 23.56 -10.10 21.84
CA ALA A 320 23.97 -11.41 22.31
C ALA A 320 25.24 -11.96 21.61
N GLY A 321 25.90 -11.19 20.76
CA GLY A 321 27.13 -11.59 20.05
C GLY A 321 26.90 -12.47 18.81
N LYS A 322 25.65 -12.70 18.40
CA LYS A 322 25.27 -13.43 17.19
C LYS A 322 25.02 -12.44 16.06
N ILE A 323 26.08 -11.80 15.58
CA ILE A 323 26.02 -10.70 14.60
C ILE A 323 25.27 -11.11 13.34
N LYS A 324 24.27 -10.30 12.98
CA LYS A 324 23.44 -10.41 11.79
C LYS A 324 23.22 -9.03 11.18
N GLU A 325 23.22 -9.00 9.86
CA GLU A 325 22.93 -7.80 9.08
C GLU A 325 21.44 -7.73 8.71
N TYR A 326 20.92 -6.50 8.69
CA TYR A 326 19.65 -6.16 8.07
C TYR A 326 19.86 -5.92 6.57
N LYS A 327 19.25 -6.79 5.75
CA LYS A 327 19.40 -6.75 4.29
C LYS A 327 18.43 -5.78 3.62
N GLY A 328 18.20 -4.59 4.19
CA GLY A 328 17.29 -3.59 3.64
C GLY A 328 15.81 -3.98 3.56
N THR A 329 15.00 -3.02 3.11
CA THR A 329 13.53 -3.06 3.09
C THR A 329 13.00 -3.01 1.66
N GLN A 330 12.08 -3.90 1.29
CA GLN A 330 11.42 -3.90 -0.03
C GLN A 330 10.15 -3.05 -0.11
N GLY A 331 9.61 -2.61 1.02
CA GLY A 331 8.34 -1.87 1.04
C GLY A 331 7.09 -2.70 0.74
N THR A 332 7.16 -4.04 0.82
CA THR A 332 5.97 -4.89 0.64
C THR A 332 4.85 -4.46 1.58
N SER A 333 3.73 -4.05 1.00
CA SER A 333 2.58 -3.51 1.73
C SER A 333 1.27 -3.85 1.03
N ILE A 334 0.20 -3.89 1.81
CA ILE A 334 -1.13 -4.30 1.37
C ILE A 334 -2.19 -3.53 2.16
N ALA A 335 -3.29 -3.18 1.50
CA ALA A 335 -4.44 -2.50 2.09
C ALA A 335 -5.75 -3.14 1.58
N LYS A 336 -6.76 -3.17 2.44
CA LYS A 336 -8.15 -3.36 2.03
C LYS A 336 -8.73 -1.98 1.68
N VAL A 337 -9.39 -1.90 0.53
CA VAL A 337 -10.13 -0.71 0.09
C VAL A 337 -11.51 -1.16 -0.35
N PHE A 338 -12.43 -1.18 0.59
CA PHE A 338 -13.74 -1.84 0.44
C PHE A 338 -13.55 -3.27 -0.08
N ASP A 339 -14.17 -3.63 -1.19
CA ASP A 339 -14.05 -4.97 -1.77
C ASP A 339 -12.69 -5.25 -2.45
N LEU A 340 -11.85 -4.23 -2.67
CA LEU A 340 -10.54 -4.40 -3.29
C LEU A 340 -9.47 -4.70 -2.26
N THR A 341 -8.53 -5.54 -2.66
CA THR A 341 -7.22 -5.66 -2.05
C THR A 341 -6.21 -4.96 -2.96
N VAL A 342 -5.40 -4.09 -2.36
CA VAL A 342 -4.40 -3.27 -3.04
C VAL A 342 -3.04 -3.59 -2.45
N ALA A 343 -2.09 -4.08 -3.25
CA ALA A 343 -0.78 -4.49 -2.78
C ALA A 343 0.36 -3.99 -3.67
N ASN A 344 1.54 -3.84 -3.09
CA ASN A 344 2.78 -3.54 -3.82
C ASN A 344 4.01 -4.15 -3.12
N THR A 345 5.09 -4.31 -3.87
CA THR A 345 6.43 -4.62 -3.38
C THR A 345 7.50 -4.07 -4.32
N GLY A 346 8.68 -3.74 -3.79
CA GLY A 346 9.76 -3.15 -4.57
C GLY A 346 9.49 -1.68 -4.90
N VAL A 347 9.96 -1.22 -6.06
CA VAL A 347 9.84 0.18 -6.48
C VAL A 347 8.80 0.38 -7.57
N ASN A 348 8.19 1.56 -7.57
CA ASN A 348 7.28 2.02 -8.62
C ASN A 348 8.00 2.89 -9.66
N GLU A 349 7.34 3.18 -10.79
CA GLU A 349 7.94 3.97 -11.87
C GLU A 349 8.30 5.38 -11.40
N LYS A 350 7.47 6.01 -10.58
CA LYS A 350 7.75 7.34 -10.01
C LYS A 350 9.08 7.39 -9.24
N THR A 351 9.39 6.33 -8.51
CA THR A 351 10.66 6.20 -7.76
C THR A 351 11.82 6.05 -8.73
N LEU A 352 11.70 5.20 -9.75
CA LEU A 352 12.72 5.01 -10.78
C LEU A 352 13.01 6.31 -11.54
N ASN A 353 11.97 7.02 -11.97
CA ASN A 353 12.08 8.30 -12.68
C ASN A 353 12.79 9.36 -11.83
N ARG A 354 12.49 9.44 -10.52
CA ARG A 354 13.18 10.34 -9.59
C ARG A 354 14.67 10.01 -9.45
N LEU A 355 15.05 8.73 -9.61
CA LEU A 355 16.44 8.27 -9.62
C LEU A 355 17.11 8.40 -11.01
N GLY A 356 16.45 9.06 -11.97
CA GLY A 356 16.97 9.29 -13.31
C GLY A 356 16.92 8.06 -14.22
N LYS A 357 16.11 7.05 -13.88
CA LYS A 357 15.85 5.89 -14.73
C LYS A 357 14.72 6.19 -15.69
N GLU A 358 14.85 5.72 -16.93
CA GLU A 358 13.92 6.03 -18.01
C GLU A 358 13.20 4.77 -18.51
N TYR A 359 11.87 4.87 -18.67
CA TYR A 359 11.05 3.82 -19.28
C TYR A 359 11.54 3.47 -20.69
N LYS A 360 11.58 2.18 -21.04
CA LYS A 360 12.11 1.62 -22.31
C LYS A 360 13.62 1.79 -22.53
N LYS A 361 14.35 2.41 -21.59
CA LYS A 361 15.82 2.55 -21.64
C LYS A 361 16.52 1.87 -20.48
N ASP A 362 15.97 1.97 -19.27
CA ASP A 362 16.50 1.32 -18.07
C ASP A 362 15.57 0.21 -17.56
N TYR A 363 14.27 0.33 -17.83
CA TYR A 363 13.28 -0.61 -17.32
C TYR A 363 12.08 -0.74 -18.26
N LEU A 364 11.38 -1.86 -18.14
CA LEU A 364 10.16 -2.18 -18.85
C LEU A 364 9.01 -2.43 -17.86
N VAL A 365 7.80 -2.43 -18.40
CA VAL A 365 6.55 -2.60 -17.66
C VAL A 365 5.66 -3.57 -18.42
N SER A 366 5.11 -4.53 -17.69
CA SER A 366 4.06 -5.41 -18.19
C SER A 366 2.83 -5.32 -17.29
N ILE A 367 1.64 -5.30 -17.89
CA ILE A 367 0.36 -5.24 -17.17
C ILE A 367 -0.57 -6.31 -17.74
N ILE A 368 -1.12 -7.14 -16.85
CA ILE A 368 -2.13 -8.15 -17.20
C ILE A 368 -3.37 -7.99 -16.33
N GLN A 369 -4.53 -8.34 -16.89
CA GLN A 369 -5.75 -8.61 -16.13
C GLN A 369 -6.07 -10.09 -16.21
N VAL A 370 -6.20 -10.73 -15.05
CA VAL A 370 -6.38 -12.17 -14.93
C VAL A 370 -7.27 -12.52 -13.74
N ASN A 371 -7.90 -13.68 -13.78
CA ASN A 371 -8.69 -14.16 -12.65
C ASN A 371 -7.82 -14.80 -11.56
N SER A 372 -8.31 -14.72 -10.32
CA SER A 372 -7.68 -15.32 -9.14
C SER A 372 -7.59 -16.85 -9.18
N SER A 373 -8.48 -17.48 -9.93
CA SER A 373 -8.56 -18.92 -10.21
C SER A 373 -9.20 -19.18 -11.58
N VAL A 374 -9.29 -20.45 -11.99
CA VAL A 374 -9.94 -20.84 -13.26
C VAL A 374 -11.38 -20.32 -13.37
N GLY A 375 -11.75 -19.81 -14.54
CA GLY A 375 -13.05 -19.15 -14.75
C GLY A 375 -14.27 -20.07 -14.72
N TYR A 376 -14.10 -21.39 -14.89
CA TYR A 376 -15.22 -22.34 -14.79
C TYR A 376 -15.59 -22.68 -13.33
N TYR A 377 -14.75 -22.32 -12.36
CA TYR A 377 -15.02 -22.56 -10.94
C TYR A 377 -15.66 -21.29 -10.32
N PRO A 378 -16.74 -21.42 -9.52
CA PRO A 378 -17.41 -20.27 -8.90
C PRO A 378 -16.49 -19.41 -8.04
N GLY A 379 -16.71 -18.09 -8.05
CA GLY A 379 -15.95 -17.15 -7.21
C GLY A 379 -14.53 -16.85 -7.71
N ALA A 380 -14.24 -17.12 -8.99
CA ALA A 380 -13.10 -16.55 -9.68
C ALA A 380 -13.33 -15.04 -9.85
N MET A 381 -12.36 -14.24 -9.41
CA MET A 381 -12.47 -12.77 -9.43
C MET A 381 -11.27 -12.14 -10.13
N PRO A 382 -11.47 -11.03 -10.86
CA PRO A 382 -10.38 -10.38 -11.59
C PRO A 382 -9.39 -9.69 -10.65
N MET A 383 -8.15 -9.63 -11.11
CA MET A 383 -7.08 -8.79 -10.58
C MET A 383 -6.25 -8.21 -11.73
N THR A 384 -5.70 -7.03 -11.51
CA THR A 384 -4.71 -6.41 -12.39
C THR A 384 -3.35 -6.53 -11.73
N ILE A 385 -2.37 -7.07 -12.45
CA ILE A 385 -0.98 -7.18 -12.00
C ILE A 385 -0.12 -6.30 -12.92
N LYS A 386 0.66 -5.42 -12.31
CA LYS A 386 1.74 -4.69 -12.95
C LYS A 386 3.08 -5.22 -12.46
N LEU A 387 4.00 -5.46 -13.37
CA LEU A 387 5.39 -5.85 -13.10
C LEU A 387 6.34 -4.82 -13.72
N ILE A 388 7.35 -4.42 -12.96
CA ILE A 388 8.41 -3.49 -13.37
C ILE A 388 9.73 -4.23 -13.24
N TYR A 389 10.53 -4.25 -14.30
CA TYR A 389 11.77 -5.03 -14.40
C TYR A 389 12.80 -4.31 -15.26
N ASP A 390 14.10 -4.57 -15.03
CA ASP A 390 15.17 -4.01 -15.88
C ASP A 390 15.30 -4.76 -17.21
N LEU A 391 16.21 -4.31 -18.07
CA LEU A 391 16.39 -4.89 -19.42
C LEU A 391 17.02 -6.29 -19.38
N GLU A 392 17.64 -6.67 -18.27
CA GLU A 392 18.14 -8.01 -17.99
C GLU A 392 17.07 -8.92 -17.36
N GLY A 393 15.89 -8.36 -17.06
CA GLY A 393 14.75 -9.08 -16.51
C GLY A 393 14.75 -9.18 -14.98
N ARG A 394 15.65 -8.52 -14.24
CA ARG A 394 15.57 -8.45 -12.78
C ARG A 394 14.29 -7.72 -12.37
N ILE A 395 13.54 -8.30 -11.45
CA ILE A 395 12.30 -7.69 -10.97
C ILE A 395 12.63 -6.52 -10.04
N LEU A 396 12.14 -5.33 -10.39
CA LEU A 396 12.32 -4.10 -9.63
C LEU A 396 11.12 -3.82 -8.72
N GLY A 397 9.91 -4.18 -9.16
CA GLY A 397 8.71 -4.03 -8.34
C GLY A 397 7.46 -4.61 -8.97
N SER A 398 6.41 -4.73 -8.17
CA SER A 398 5.10 -5.16 -8.64
C SER A 398 3.98 -4.51 -7.83
N GLN A 399 2.85 -4.34 -8.50
CA GLN A 399 1.63 -3.76 -7.96
C GLN A 399 0.45 -4.63 -8.37
N ILE A 400 -0.47 -4.89 -7.45
CA ILE A 400 -1.63 -5.73 -7.71
C ILE A 400 -2.87 -5.09 -7.09
N VAL A 401 -3.92 -4.95 -7.89
CA VAL A 401 -5.23 -4.47 -7.45
C VAL A 401 -6.30 -5.45 -7.92
N GLY A 402 -7.09 -5.99 -7.00
CA GLY A 402 -8.14 -6.95 -7.33
C GLY A 402 -8.91 -7.43 -6.11
N TYR A 403 -9.92 -8.27 -6.32
CA TYR A 403 -10.86 -8.63 -5.26
C TYR A 403 -10.43 -9.85 -4.43
N LYS A 404 -9.65 -10.78 -5.00
CA LYS A 404 -9.33 -12.05 -4.36
C LYS A 404 -7.96 -12.58 -4.74
N GLY A 405 -7.20 -13.09 -3.77
CA GLY A 405 -5.92 -13.76 -4.00
C GLY A 405 -4.77 -12.84 -4.40
N VAL A 406 -4.91 -11.53 -4.13
CA VAL A 406 -3.90 -10.49 -4.36
C VAL A 406 -2.71 -10.67 -3.42
N ASP A 407 -3.01 -10.90 -2.14
CA ASP A 407 -2.07 -11.27 -1.06
C ASP A 407 -1.13 -12.41 -1.48
N LYS A 408 -1.70 -13.51 -2.00
CA LYS A 408 -0.90 -14.65 -2.47
C LYS A 408 0.10 -14.25 -3.56
N ARG A 409 -0.32 -13.47 -4.55
CA ARG A 409 0.51 -13.14 -5.71
C ARG A 409 1.60 -12.14 -5.35
N ILE A 410 1.28 -11.15 -4.52
CA ILE A 410 2.28 -10.17 -4.09
C ILE A 410 3.36 -10.83 -3.23
N ASP A 411 2.99 -11.78 -2.37
CA ASP A 411 3.96 -12.50 -1.52
C ASP A 411 4.90 -13.40 -2.33
N VAL A 412 4.38 -14.08 -3.37
CA VAL A 412 5.21 -14.86 -4.29
C VAL A 412 6.20 -13.95 -5.02
N ILE A 413 5.74 -12.85 -5.62
CA ILE A 413 6.63 -11.92 -6.35
C ILE A 413 7.63 -11.26 -5.40
N ALA A 414 7.20 -10.83 -4.20
CA ALA A 414 8.08 -10.26 -3.19
C ALA A 414 9.19 -11.23 -2.76
N SER A 415 8.88 -12.54 -2.71
CA SER A 415 9.85 -13.58 -2.41
C SER A 415 10.89 -13.74 -3.52
N VAL A 416 10.47 -13.70 -4.79
CA VAL A 416 11.39 -13.74 -5.94
C VAL A 416 12.30 -12.51 -5.96
N ILE A 417 11.75 -11.31 -5.73
CA ILE A 417 12.55 -10.08 -5.56
C ILE A 417 13.59 -10.27 -4.44
N ARG A 418 13.19 -10.81 -3.28
CA ARG A 418 14.08 -11.02 -2.13
C ARG A 418 15.24 -11.98 -2.42
N LEU A 419 15.10 -12.82 -3.44
CA LEU A 419 16.12 -13.75 -3.90
C LEU A 419 16.89 -13.23 -5.11
N ASN A 420 16.70 -11.96 -5.48
CA ASN A 420 17.24 -11.33 -6.70
C ASN A 420 16.84 -12.05 -7.99
N GLY A 421 15.65 -12.66 -7.99
CA GLY A 421 15.12 -13.33 -9.16
C GLY A 421 14.68 -12.37 -10.27
N THR A 422 14.43 -12.97 -11.42
CA THR A 422 14.12 -12.34 -12.70
C THR A 422 12.73 -12.72 -13.17
N VAL A 423 12.28 -12.14 -14.28
CA VAL A 423 11.02 -12.52 -14.93
C VAL A 423 11.02 -13.98 -15.39
N TYR A 424 12.19 -14.53 -15.74
CA TYR A 424 12.36 -15.94 -16.11
C TYR A 424 12.17 -16.88 -14.91
N ASP A 425 12.49 -16.43 -13.69
CA ASP A 425 12.17 -17.23 -12.51
C ASP A 425 10.65 -17.34 -12.33
N LEU A 426 9.88 -16.30 -12.69
CA LEU A 426 8.41 -16.33 -12.60
C LEU A 426 7.78 -17.33 -13.59
N THR A 427 8.40 -17.55 -14.76
CA THR A 427 7.89 -18.50 -15.77
C THR A 427 8.02 -19.95 -15.29
N GLU A 428 9.05 -20.24 -14.50
CA GLU A 428 9.40 -21.58 -14.01
C GLU A 428 8.76 -21.96 -12.66
N LEU A 429 8.10 -21.02 -11.96
CA LEU A 429 7.50 -21.31 -10.65
C LEU A 429 6.42 -22.40 -10.72
N GLU A 430 6.64 -23.50 -10.01
CA GLU A 430 5.64 -24.55 -9.76
C GLU A 430 4.78 -24.18 -8.53
N LEU A 431 3.61 -23.59 -8.77
CA LEU A 431 2.69 -23.13 -7.74
C LEU A 431 1.51 -24.09 -7.53
N ALA A 432 1.00 -24.13 -6.30
CA ALA A 432 -0.12 -25.01 -5.94
C ALA A 432 -1.38 -24.70 -6.77
N TYR A 433 -1.88 -25.72 -7.47
CA TYR A 433 -3.06 -25.62 -8.32
C TYR A 433 -4.14 -26.64 -7.95
N ALA A 434 -5.33 -26.11 -7.67
CA ALA A 434 -6.61 -26.76 -7.89
C ALA A 434 -7.65 -25.67 -8.25
N PRO A 435 -8.78 -26.02 -8.90
CA PRO A 435 -9.74 -25.05 -9.40
C PRO A 435 -10.21 -23.95 -8.42
N PRO A 436 -10.39 -24.21 -7.11
CA PRO A 436 -10.80 -23.15 -6.18
C PRO A 436 -9.75 -22.08 -5.89
N TYR A 437 -8.47 -22.34 -6.20
CA TYR A 437 -7.33 -21.56 -5.67
C TYR A 437 -6.48 -20.89 -6.74
N SER A 438 -6.39 -21.49 -7.93
CA SER A 438 -5.57 -20.94 -9.02
C SER A 438 -6.01 -21.49 -10.39
N SER A 439 -5.15 -21.29 -11.38
CA SER A 439 -5.20 -21.83 -12.73
C SER A 439 -3.96 -22.69 -12.98
N ALA A 440 -3.99 -23.54 -14.02
CA ALA A 440 -2.83 -24.37 -14.38
C ALA A 440 -1.56 -23.54 -14.66
N LYS A 441 -1.74 -22.28 -15.07
CA LYS A 441 -0.73 -21.22 -15.07
C LYS A 441 -1.21 -20.16 -14.09
N ASP A 442 -0.51 -19.97 -12.99
CA ASP A 442 -0.88 -18.95 -12.00
C ASP A 442 -0.76 -17.55 -12.65
N PRO A 443 -1.55 -16.57 -12.22
CA PRO A 443 -1.30 -15.15 -12.50
C PRO A 443 0.19 -14.72 -12.42
N VAL A 444 0.99 -15.27 -11.49
CA VAL A 444 2.45 -15.01 -11.45
C VAL A 444 3.18 -15.55 -12.68
N ASN A 445 2.89 -16.78 -13.11
CA ASN A 445 3.47 -17.33 -14.34
C ASN A 445 3.03 -16.50 -15.55
N MET A 446 1.77 -16.11 -15.60
CA MET A 446 1.21 -15.33 -16.70
C MET A 446 1.91 -13.98 -16.87
N ILE A 447 2.20 -13.25 -15.78
CA ILE A 447 2.93 -11.98 -15.89
C ILE A 447 4.39 -12.20 -16.25
N GLY A 448 5.00 -13.30 -15.78
CA GLY A 448 6.32 -13.77 -16.21
C GLY A 448 6.40 -13.99 -17.72
N PHE A 449 5.46 -14.77 -18.29
CA PHE A 449 5.41 -15.02 -19.73
C PHE A 449 5.23 -13.73 -20.54
N VAL A 450 4.39 -12.80 -20.08
CA VAL A 450 4.21 -11.52 -20.80
C VAL A 450 5.49 -10.70 -20.79
N ALA A 451 6.19 -10.64 -19.65
CA ALA A 451 7.46 -9.92 -19.54
C ALA A 451 8.58 -10.58 -20.35
N GLU A 452 8.68 -11.91 -20.32
CA GLU A 452 9.61 -12.69 -21.15
C GLU A 452 9.38 -12.42 -22.64
N ASN A 453 8.13 -12.50 -23.12
CA ASN A 453 7.80 -12.21 -24.52
C ASN A 453 8.22 -10.78 -24.93
N GLN A 454 8.16 -9.82 -24.02
CA GLN A 454 8.58 -8.45 -24.26
C GLN A 454 10.11 -8.32 -24.33
N LEU A 455 10.85 -8.98 -23.43
CA LEU A 455 12.32 -9.00 -23.44
C LEU A 455 12.88 -9.72 -24.67
N GLU A 456 12.24 -10.80 -25.12
CA GLU A 456 12.63 -11.54 -26.31
C GLU A 456 12.23 -10.86 -27.63
N GLY A 457 11.55 -9.71 -27.56
CA GLY A 457 11.08 -8.97 -28.74
C GLY A 457 9.98 -9.69 -29.53
N LEU A 458 9.28 -10.66 -28.91
CA LEU A 458 8.17 -11.36 -29.54
C LEU A 458 6.95 -10.47 -29.69
N VAL A 459 6.80 -9.44 -28.85
CA VAL A 459 5.76 -8.41 -28.97
C VAL A 459 6.26 -7.10 -28.39
N ASP A 460 5.95 -5.98 -29.07
CA ASP A 460 6.11 -4.65 -28.49
C ASP A 460 4.78 -4.20 -27.86
N VAL A 461 4.87 -3.41 -26.80
CA VAL A 461 3.75 -3.04 -25.93
C VAL A 461 3.60 -1.52 -25.87
N VAL A 462 2.35 -1.08 -25.88
CA VAL A 462 1.94 0.31 -25.65
C VAL A 462 1.15 0.37 -24.36
N LEU A 463 1.49 1.30 -23.48
CA LEU A 463 0.74 1.60 -22.26
C LEU A 463 -0.35 2.63 -22.56
N CYS A 464 -1.42 2.69 -21.75
CA CYS A 464 -2.54 3.60 -21.97
C CYS A 464 -2.10 5.07 -22.12
N ARG A 465 -1.15 5.52 -21.29
CA ARG A 465 -0.59 6.88 -21.33
C ARG A 465 0.12 7.24 -22.65
N GLU A 466 0.60 6.25 -23.39
CA GLU A 466 1.28 6.47 -24.67
C GLU A 466 0.27 6.63 -25.83
N LEU A 467 -1.02 6.31 -25.62
CA LEU A 467 -2.03 6.40 -26.68
C LEU A 467 -2.37 7.85 -27.07
N GLU A 468 -2.21 8.79 -26.13
CA GLU A 468 -2.50 10.21 -26.35
C GLU A 468 -1.47 10.89 -27.27
N GLU A 469 -0.25 10.34 -27.32
CA GLU A 469 0.89 10.91 -28.05
C GLU A 469 1.06 10.29 -29.45
N LEU A 470 0.15 9.42 -29.87
CA LEU A 470 0.26 8.70 -31.14
C LEU A 470 -0.02 9.60 -32.34
N ASP A 471 0.82 9.45 -33.36
CA ASP A 471 0.50 9.93 -34.71
C ASP A 471 -0.66 9.11 -35.29
N ARG A 472 -1.88 9.66 -35.17
CA ARG A 472 -3.12 9.05 -35.67
C ARG A 472 -3.20 9.01 -37.20
N GLU A 473 -2.35 9.72 -37.93
CA GLU A 473 -2.31 9.60 -39.39
C GLU A 473 -1.63 8.29 -39.81
N ASN A 474 -0.57 7.88 -39.10
CA ASN A 474 0.21 6.68 -39.43
C ASN A 474 -0.03 5.49 -38.50
N THR A 475 -0.82 5.68 -37.44
CA THR A 475 -1.14 4.65 -36.45
C THR A 475 -2.64 4.33 -36.44
N VAL A 476 -2.97 3.05 -36.55
CA VAL A 476 -4.33 2.53 -36.50
C VAL A 476 -4.54 1.74 -35.22
N ILE A 477 -5.56 2.12 -34.43
CA ILE A 477 -5.99 1.33 -33.28
C ILE A 477 -6.97 0.25 -33.78
N LEU A 478 -6.60 -1.02 -33.58
CA LEU A 478 -7.35 -2.18 -34.06
C LEU A 478 -7.90 -2.99 -32.88
N GLY A 479 -9.20 -2.89 -32.66
CA GLY A 479 -9.93 -3.79 -31.77
C GLY A 479 -10.06 -5.17 -32.38
N VAL A 480 -9.91 -6.20 -31.56
CA VAL A 480 -10.23 -7.59 -31.90
C VAL A 480 -11.33 -8.15 -31.01
N LEU A 481 -12.32 -7.29 -30.73
CA LEU A 481 -13.47 -7.55 -29.87
C LEU A 481 -14.55 -8.32 -30.64
N SER A 482 -15.33 -9.13 -29.93
CA SER A 482 -16.55 -9.71 -30.48
C SER A 482 -17.65 -8.65 -30.65
N GLU A 483 -18.71 -8.99 -31.40
CA GLU A 483 -19.84 -8.07 -31.61
C GLU A 483 -20.55 -7.70 -30.30
N GLU A 484 -20.64 -8.64 -29.36
CA GLU A 484 -21.24 -8.42 -28.04
C GLU A 484 -20.40 -7.47 -27.18
N GLU A 485 -19.07 -7.58 -27.23
CA GLU A 485 -18.17 -6.72 -26.49
C GLU A 485 -18.21 -5.27 -26.99
N LEU A 486 -18.43 -5.06 -28.29
CA LEU A 486 -18.59 -3.72 -28.86
C LEU A 486 -19.79 -2.97 -28.27
N GLN A 487 -20.80 -3.68 -27.75
CA GLN A 487 -21.94 -3.05 -27.05
C GLN A 487 -21.55 -2.47 -25.68
N ILE A 488 -20.45 -2.96 -25.08
CA ILE A 488 -19.93 -2.44 -23.80
C ILE A 488 -19.11 -1.17 -24.03
N GLY A 489 -18.37 -1.13 -25.15
CA GLY A 489 -17.60 0.02 -25.57
C GLY A 489 -16.35 -0.36 -26.36
N SER A 490 -15.75 0.64 -26.99
CA SER A 490 -14.50 0.53 -27.75
C SER A 490 -13.67 1.80 -27.60
N ILE A 491 -12.40 1.74 -27.99
CA ILE A 491 -11.53 2.92 -28.01
C ILE A 491 -11.98 3.86 -29.14
N GLU A 492 -12.12 5.14 -28.85
CA GLU A 492 -12.54 6.14 -29.83
C GLU A 492 -11.59 6.18 -31.04
N GLY A 493 -12.19 6.16 -32.24
CA GLY A 493 -11.46 6.13 -33.50
C GLY A 493 -10.77 4.79 -33.82
N SER A 494 -11.06 3.73 -33.07
CA SER A 494 -10.59 2.39 -33.43
C SER A 494 -11.44 1.74 -34.53
N ILE A 495 -10.79 0.91 -35.35
CA ILE A 495 -11.48 -0.05 -36.21
C ILE A 495 -11.58 -1.39 -35.47
N ASN A 496 -12.51 -2.26 -35.84
CA ASN A 496 -12.65 -3.59 -35.23
C ASN A 496 -12.67 -4.71 -36.26
N ILE A 497 -11.84 -5.73 -36.05
CA ILE A 497 -11.89 -7.01 -36.76
C ILE A 497 -11.82 -8.12 -35.70
N PRO A 498 -12.91 -8.87 -35.44
CA PRO A 498 -12.89 -9.96 -34.47
C PRO A 498 -11.70 -10.90 -34.69
N LEU A 499 -11.08 -11.37 -33.59
CA LEU A 499 -9.83 -12.15 -33.67
C LEU A 499 -9.97 -13.37 -34.59
N GLU A 500 -11.13 -14.01 -34.57
CA GLU A 500 -11.48 -15.20 -35.35
C GLU A 500 -11.48 -14.92 -36.86
N GLU A 501 -11.81 -13.69 -37.26
CA GLU A 501 -11.89 -13.25 -38.66
C GLU A 501 -10.59 -12.62 -39.17
N LEU A 502 -9.69 -12.22 -38.26
CA LEU A 502 -8.50 -11.43 -38.57
C LEU A 502 -7.65 -12.04 -39.69
N LYS A 503 -7.44 -13.37 -39.65
CA LYS A 503 -6.60 -14.07 -40.65
C LYS A 503 -7.19 -14.01 -42.06
N SER A 504 -8.51 -14.06 -42.20
CA SER A 504 -9.20 -13.97 -43.50
C SER A 504 -9.34 -12.53 -44.02
N ARG A 505 -9.10 -11.54 -43.16
CA ARG A 505 -9.33 -10.11 -43.43
C ARG A 505 -8.04 -9.28 -43.41
N LEU A 506 -6.87 -9.93 -43.51
CA LEU A 506 -5.57 -9.26 -43.52
C LEU A 506 -5.40 -8.28 -44.68
N ASP A 507 -6.06 -8.55 -45.82
CA ASP A 507 -5.98 -7.69 -47.02
C ASP A 507 -6.71 -6.35 -46.83
N GLU A 508 -7.52 -6.19 -45.77
CA GLU A 508 -8.14 -4.90 -45.40
C GLU A 508 -7.15 -3.96 -44.68
N LEU A 509 -5.96 -4.47 -44.31
CA LEU A 509 -4.97 -3.75 -43.52
C LEU A 509 -3.80 -3.28 -44.39
N ASP A 510 -3.34 -2.05 -44.16
CA ASP A 510 -2.21 -1.43 -44.84
C ASP A 510 -0.90 -1.71 -44.08
N LYS A 511 0.02 -2.45 -44.72
CA LYS A 511 1.31 -2.83 -44.12
C LYS A 511 2.24 -1.66 -43.80
N GLU A 512 2.03 -0.49 -44.40
CA GLU A 512 2.85 0.69 -44.12
C GLU A 512 2.50 1.33 -42.77
N LYS A 513 1.27 1.13 -42.28
CA LYS A 513 0.76 1.66 -41.01
C LYS A 513 1.29 0.89 -39.81
N LEU A 514 1.35 1.58 -38.67
CA LEU A 514 1.54 0.97 -37.36
C LEU A 514 0.19 0.57 -36.77
N TYR A 515 0.04 -0.69 -36.37
CA TYR A 515 -1.17 -1.15 -35.68
C TYR A 515 -0.98 -1.21 -34.17
N ILE A 516 -2.00 -0.80 -33.43
CA ILE A 516 -2.10 -1.05 -31.99
C ILE A 516 -3.30 -1.95 -31.75
N THR A 517 -3.03 -3.23 -31.51
CA THR A 517 -4.09 -4.20 -31.25
C THR A 517 -4.56 -4.13 -29.81
N TYR A 518 -5.85 -4.29 -29.58
CA TYR A 518 -6.39 -4.44 -28.24
C TYR A 518 -7.61 -5.38 -28.23
N CYS A 519 -7.86 -5.97 -27.06
CA CYS A 519 -9.12 -6.63 -26.73
C CYS A 519 -9.55 -6.15 -25.34
N ALA A 520 -10.52 -6.81 -24.68
CA ALA A 520 -10.93 -6.42 -23.33
C ALA A 520 -9.77 -6.33 -22.32
N VAL A 521 -8.91 -7.35 -22.27
CA VAL A 521 -7.86 -7.51 -21.23
C VAL A 521 -6.42 -7.56 -21.77
N GLY A 522 -6.23 -7.46 -23.08
CA GLY A 522 -4.92 -7.51 -23.76
C GLY A 522 -4.45 -8.88 -24.27
N LEU A 523 -5.05 -10.00 -23.81
CA LEU A 523 -4.66 -11.35 -24.23
C LEU A 523 -4.93 -11.65 -25.72
N ARG A 524 -6.18 -11.42 -26.19
CA ARG A 524 -6.54 -11.62 -27.60
C ARG A 524 -5.86 -10.58 -28.49
N GLY A 525 -5.65 -9.36 -27.98
CA GLY A 525 -4.81 -8.34 -28.61
C GLY A 525 -3.38 -8.85 -28.87
N TYR A 526 -2.75 -9.51 -27.89
CA TYR A 526 -1.44 -10.14 -28.08
C TYR A 526 -1.46 -11.20 -29.18
N ILE A 527 -2.49 -12.06 -29.23
CA ILE A 527 -2.63 -13.06 -30.29
C ILE A 527 -2.72 -12.38 -31.67
N ALA A 528 -3.52 -11.32 -31.78
CA ALA A 528 -3.64 -10.52 -33.00
C ALA A 528 -2.30 -9.89 -33.40
N ALA A 529 -1.57 -9.29 -32.45
CA ALA A 529 -0.24 -8.75 -32.70
C ALA A 529 0.70 -9.83 -33.24
N ARG A 530 0.74 -11.03 -32.64
CA ARG A 530 1.56 -12.14 -33.13
C ARG A 530 1.19 -12.60 -34.53
N ILE A 531 -0.11 -12.63 -34.87
CA ILE A 531 -0.57 -12.93 -36.23
C ILE A 531 -0.05 -11.87 -37.21
N LEU A 532 -0.26 -10.59 -36.89
CA LEU A 532 0.13 -9.46 -37.75
C LEU A 532 1.66 -9.38 -37.95
N MET A 533 2.45 -9.49 -36.88
CA MET A 533 3.93 -9.49 -36.98
C MET A 533 4.44 -10.56 -37.93
N GLN A 534 3.90 -11.78 -37.85
CA GLN A 534 4.31 -12.90 -38.69
C GLN A 534 3.90 -12.74 -40.16
N HIS A 535 2.96 -11.84 -40.47
CA HIS A 535 2.57 -11.46 -41.83
C HIS A 535 3.26 -10.16 -42.32
N GLY A 536 4.22 -9.64 -41.55
CA GLY A 536 5.05 -8.49 -41.92
C GLY A 536 4.46 -7.12 -41.58
N PHE A 537 3.43 -7.05 -40.72
CA PHE A 537 2.89 -5.77 -40.25
C PHE A 537 3.71 -5.20 -39.09
N LYS A 538 3.78 -3.87 -39.00
CA LYS A 538 4.26 -3.16 -37.81
C LYS A 538 3.13 -3.12 -36.79
N VAL A 539 3.32 -3.71 -35.61
CA VAL A 539 2.25 -3.80 -34.62
C VAL A 539 2.78 -3.78 -33.19
N LYS A 540 1.97 -3.21 -32.30
CA LYS A 540 2.13 -3.25 -30.84
C LYS A 540 0.83 -3.70 -30.19
N ASN A 541 0.90 -4.23 -28.98
CA ASN A 541 -0.27 -4.60 -28.19
C ASN A 541 -0.54 -3.59 -27.07
N LEU A 542 -1.80 -3.23 -26.84
CA LEU A 542 -2.19 -2.38 -25.72
C LEU A 542 -2.17 -3.17 -24.41
N ALA A 543 -1.30 -2.78 -23.47
CA ALA A 543 -1.20 -3.40 -22.15
C ALA A 543 -2.52 -3.26 -21.38
N GLY A 544 -2.99 -4.35 -20.77
CA GLY A 544 -4.25 -4.37 -20.01
C GLY A 544 -5.54 -4.21 -20.82
N GLY A 545 -5.46 -3.92 -22.13
CA GLY A 545 -6.62 -3.84 -23.03
C GLY A 545 -7.59 -2.69 -22.75
N PHE A 546 -8.81 -2.82 -23.30
CA PHE A 546 -9.87 -1.82 -23.20
C PHE A 546 -10.31 -1.55 -21.76
N ASN A 547 -10.34 -2.59 -20.91
CA ASN A 547 -10.72 -2.42 -19.51
C ASN A 547 -9.76 -1.45 -18.81
N MET A 548 -8.45 -1.63 -18.99
CA MET A 548 -7.45 -0.73 -18.42
C MET A 548 -7.57 0.69 -19.00
N TYR A 549 -7.78 0.80 -20.31
CA TYR A 549 -8.03 2.09 -20.98
C TYR A 549 -9.22 2.83 -20.34
N LYS A 550 -10.35 2.15 -20.13
CA LYS A 550 -11.54 2.72 -19.50
C LYS A 550 -11.25 3.21 -18.07
N LYS A 551 -10.51 2.44 -17.27
CA LYS A 551 -10.07 2.86 -15.93
C LYS A 551 -9.17 4.08 -16.00
N PHE A 552 -8.21 4.09 -16.93
CA PHE A 552 -7.23 5.17 -17.07
C PHE A 552 -7.88 6.53 -17.42
N HIS A 553 -8.92 6.50 -18.26
CA HIS A 553 -9.67 7.70 -18.66
C HIS A 553 -10.93 7.94 -17.81
N PHE A 554 -11.07 7.25 -16.68
CA PHE A 554 -12.20 7.44 -15.78
C PHE A 554 -12.23 8.88 -15.25
N LYS A 555 -13.36 9.57 -15.42
CA LYS A 555 -13.58 10.91 -14.86
C LYS A 555 -14.49 10.83 -13.65
N HIS A 556 -14.02 11.40 -12.55
CA HIS A 556 -14.67 11.37 -11.25
C HIS A 556 -16.07 12.03 -11.26
N ASP A 557 -16.26 13.07 -12.08
CA ASP A 557 -17.49 13.86 -12.15
C ASP A 557 -18.64 13.17 -12.91
N GLU A 558 -18.37 12.10 -13.67
CA GLU A 558 -19.35 11.48 -14.58
C GLU A 558 -20.32 10.49 -13.89
N ILE A 559 -20.08 10.08 -12.63
CA ILE A 559 -20.92 9.10 -11.90
C ILE A 559 -21.89 9.75 -10.89
N ILE A 560 -21.76 11.05 -10.59
CA ILE A 560 -22.55 11.72 -9.54
C ILE A 560 -24.08 11.69 -9.84
N SER A 561 -24.51 11.32 -11.05
CA SER A 561 -25.92 11.28 -11.44
C SER A 561 -26.60 9.89 -11.48
N SER A 562 -26.01 8.77 -11.01
CA SER A 562 -26.71 7.47 -11.15
C SER A 562 -26.48 6.39 -10.08
N SER A 563 -26.20 6.73 -8.82
CA SER A 563 -25.99 5.72 -7.78
C SER A 563 -27.27 5.36 -7.00
N ASP A 564 -28.23 4.70 -7.66
CA ASP A 564 -29.29 3.94 -6.95
C ASP A 564 -29.03 2.41 -6.96
N ASP A 565 -28.02 1.93 -7.71
CA ASP A 565 -27.71 0.50 -7.83
C ASP A 565 -26.44 0.12 -7.05
N ILE A 566 -26.57 -0.17 -5.76
CA ILE A 566 -25.50 -0.79 -4.97
C ILE A 566 -25.38 -2.26 -5.38
N ILE A 567 -24.27 -2.63 -6.04
CA ILE A 567 -23.95 -4.04 -6.31
C ILE A 567 -23.17 -4.58 -5.10
N GLU A 568 -23.84 -5.37 -4.25
CA GLU A 568 -23.18 -6.12 -3.20
C GLU A 568 -22.59 -7.42 -3.74
N PHE A 569 -21.29 -7.62 -3.51
CA PHE A 569 -20.60 -8.89 -3.73
C PHE A 569 -20.47 -9.59 -2.38
N ASN A 570 -20.90 -10.86 -2.31
CA ASN A 570 -20.55 -11.72 -1.18
C ASN A 570 -19.25 -12.50 -1.49
N ASP A 571 -18.64 -13.11 -0.47
CA ASP A 571 -17.41 -13.90 -0.60
C ASP A 571 -17.51 -15.10 -1.57
N SER A 572 -18.75 -15.50 -1.92
CA SER A 572 -18.99 -16.54 -2.93
C SER A 572 -18.93 -16.02 -4.38
N GLY A 573 -18.77 -14.71 -4.57
CA GLY A 573 -18.79 -14.04 -5.88
C GLY A 573 -20.16 -14.00 -6.55
N VAL A 574 -21.23 -14.14 -5.76
CA VAL A 574 -22.61 -14.04 -6.24
C VAL A 574 -23.13 -12.64 -5.95
N SER A 575 -23.37 -11.87 -7.00
CA SER A 575 -24.03 -10.56 -6.91
C SER A 575 -25.51 -10.75 -6.59
N LYS A 576 -26.01 -10.11 -5.53
CA LYS A 576 -27.46 -9.94 -5.34
C LYS A 576 -27.87 -8.62 -5.96
N ILE A 577 -28.46 -8.68 -7.16
CA ILE A 577 -29.05 -7.49 -7.79
C ILE A 577 -30.41 -7.25 -7.10
N GLN A 578 -30.55 -6.14 -6.36
CA GLN A 578 -31.81 -5.81 -5.67
C GLN A 578 -32.93 -5.38 -6.64
N HIS A 579 -32.59 -4.94 -7.85
CA HIS A 579 -33.56 -4.57 -8.89
C HIS A 579 -33.60 -5.54 -10.07
N LYS A 580 -34.82 -5.94 -10.46
CA LYS A 580 -35.08 -6.74 -11.66
C LYS A 580 -34.80 -5.88 -12.89
N ARG A 581 -33.59 -5.93 -13.45
CA ARG A 581 -33.33 -5.36 -14.79
C ARG A 581 -34.12 -6.17 -15.82
N THR A 582 -34.99 -5.50 -16.56
CA THR A 582 -35.60 -6.06 -17.78
C THR A 582 -34.63 -5.86 -18.93
N GLY A 583 -33.98 -6.93 -19.38
CA GLY A 583 -33.03 -6.92 -20.50
C GLY A 583 -32.44 -8.32 -20.74
N GLU A 584 -31.81 -8.52 -21.90
CA GLU A 584 -31.07 -9.74 -22.19
C GLU A 584 -29.74 -9.75 -21.42
N VAL A 585 -29.41 -10.88 -20.79
CA VAL A 585 -28.15 -11.08 -20.06
C VAL A 585 -27.16 -11.80 -20.96
N TYR A 586 -26.13 -11.09 -21.39
CA TYR A 586 -25.02 -11.66 -22.13
C TYR A 586 -23.93 -12.14 -21.16
N LYS A 587 -23.58 -13.42 -21.20
CA LYS A 587 -22.46 -13.99 -20.44
C LYS A 587 -21.20 -13.95 -21.28
N LEU A 588 -20.31 -13.05 -20.90
CA LEU A 588 -18.95 -12.92 -21.40
C LEU A 588 -18.02 -13.92 -20.70
N ASN A 589 -16.97 -14.37 -21.38
CA ASN A 589 -16.01 -15.33 -20.85
C ASN A 589 -14.88 -14.60 -20.09
N ALA A 590 -13.94 -15.34 -19.49
CA ALA A 590 -12.86 -14.75 -18.68
C ALA A 590 -11.90 -13.82 -19.44
N CYS A 591 -11.93 -13.81 -20.77
CA CYS A 591 -11.12 -12.96 -21.63
C CYS A 591 -11.88 -11.71 -22.13
N GLY A 592 -13.11 -11.49 -21.67
CA GLY A 592 -14.14 -10.73 -22.40
C GLY A 592 -14.96 -11.73 -23.20
#